data_AF-A0A5D6XRR2-F1
#
_entry.id   AF-A0A5D6XRR2-F1
#
_cell.length_a   1.000
_cell.length_b   1.000
_cell.length_c   1.000
_cell.angle_alpha   90.00
_cell.angle_beta   90.00
_cell.angle_gamma   90.00
#
_symmetry.space_group_name_H-M   'P 1'
#
loop_
_entity.id
_entity.type
_entity.pdbx_description
1 polymer ?
#
loop_
_entity_poly.entity_id
_entity_poly.type
_entity_poly.pdbx_seq_one_letter_code
_entity_poly.pdbx_strand_id
1 'polypeptide(L)'
;MSTSRKAHYAPKREQDTFEELSSKLTADLRAHVRFMADYPVLSDDWNKMAEQIGRIGDITEMERSLPKQQDATLWECEEIALRYLLEDGKLNLCLRNLVDYNDYLKRMIERGPIKDSTMELMQKFERGMGLTLKNAWLHAEAVQTTDIPLLIEYIHSIFSYCLENPNYLADKKMDNCQEITIVHFLLGLCKQLDAIDESRVMPLIIEKRIFSLLAMHLSMNIHLLTVSPDSQSADIAVGVEALALLCATEDFQSHSDRYVDSRETESALLTLRDEYLEDATADEDVRKRLRPLLDVIRRIKHRK
;
A
#
# COMPACT_ATOMS: atom_id res chain seq x y z
N MET A 1 32.46 6.20 -70.22
CA MET A 1 32.66 5.06 -69.29
C MET A 1 33.16 5.66 -67.98
N SER A 2 32.30 5.99 -67.00
CA SER A 2 31.71 5.08 -65.98
C SER A 2 32.79 4.18 -65.38
N THR A 3 33.19 4.30 -64.11
CA THR A 3 32.36 4.08 -62.92
C THR A 3 33.03 4.66 -61.66
N SER A 4 32.32 5.48 -60.88
CA SER A 4 32.51 5.53 -59.43
C SER A 4 31.23 6.05 -58.78
N ARG A 5 30.89 5.47 -57.62
CA ARG A 5 29.75 5.73 -56.72
C ARG A 5 28.60 4.72 -56.78
N LYS A 6 28.78 3.64 -56.03
CA LYS A 6 27.75 3.12 -55.11
C LYS A 6 28.39 2.96 -53.74
N ALA A 7 28.23 3.98 -52.89
CA ALA A 7 28.42 3.85 -51.45
C ALA A 7 27.04 4.02 -50.81
N HIS A 8 26.67 3.02 -50.01
CA HIS A 8 25.40 2.88 -49.32
C HIS A 8 25.04 4.12 -48.49
N TYR A 9 23.81 4.57 -48.63
CA TYR A 9 23.13 5.34 -47.57
C TYR A 9 22.50 4.32 -46.63
N ALA A 10 23.22 3.92 -45.58
CA ALA A 10 22.63 3.24 -44.44
C ALA A 10 22.25 4.32 -43.42
N PRO A 11 20.99 4.39 -42.94
CA PRO A 11 20.65 5.30 -41.87
C PRO A 11 21.40 4.85 -40.61
N LYS A 12 22.24 5.73 -40.05
CA LYS A 12 22.78 5.56 -38.70
C LYS A 12 21.59 5.59 -37.74
N ARG A 13 21.14 4.42 -37.27
CA ARG A 13 20.44 4.34 -35.99
C ARG A 13 21.46 4.70 -34.93
N GLU A 14 21.39 5.91 -34.40
CA GLU A 14 22.02 6.24 -33.13
C GLU A 14 21.43 5.28 -32.09
N GLN A 15 22.21 4.29 -31.70
CA GLN A 15 21.94 3.54 -30.49
C GLN A 15 22.32 4.50 -29.37
N ASP A 16 21.32 5.15 -28.77
CA ASP A 16 21.50 5.87 -27.50
C ASP A 16 22.30 4.96 -26.56
N THR A 17 23.31 5.50 -25.91
CA THR A 17 24.07 4.75 -24.90
C THR A 17 23.14 4.39 -23.73
N PHE A 18 23.44 3.30 -23.01
CA PHE A 18 22.64 2.87 -21.86
C PHE A 18 22.49 3.99 -20.81
N GLU A 19 23.52 4.82 -20.63
CA GLU A 19 23.51 5.99 -19.75
C GLU A 19 22.57 7.10 -20.25
N GLU A 20 22.50 7.35 -21.57
CA GLU A 20 21.56 8.32 -22.14
C GLU A 20 20.10 7.83 -22.05
N LEU A 21 19.87 6.53 -22.27
CA LEU A 21 18.56 5.90 -22.08
C LEU A 21 18.11 5.95 -20.61
N SER A 22 19.01 5.63 -19.68
CA SER A 22 18.76 5.72 -18.24
C SER A 22 18.46 7.18 -17.83
N SER A 23 19.26 8.15 -18.30
CA SER A 23 19.04 9.56 -18.01
C SER A 23 17.73 10.09 -18.60
N LYS A 24 17.32 9.66 -19.80
CA LYS A 24 16.04 10.04 -20.42
C LYS A 24 14.86 9.46 -19.62
N LEU A 25 14.93 8.18 -19.24
CA LEU A 25 13.92 7.54 -18.40
C LEU A 25 13.76 8.25 -17.03
N THR A 26 14.88 8.67 -16.42
CA THR A 26 14.87 9.44 -15.17
C THR A 26 14.31 10.86 -15.35
N ALA A 27 14.64 11.55 -16.45
CA ALA A 27 14.10 12.88 -16.74
C ALA A 27 12.58 12.85 -16.98
N ASP A 28 12.10 11.85 -17.72
CA ASP A 28 10.69 11.62 -17.95
C ASP A 28 9.94 11.31 -16.64
N LEU A 29 10.56 10.53 -15.75
CA LEU A 29 10.02 10.24 -14.42
C LEU A 29 9.82 11.50 -13.57
N ARG A 30 10.80 12.41 -13.50
CA ARG A 30 10.64 13.67 -12.75
C ARG A 30 9.57 14.56 -13.37
N ALA A 31 9.46 14.60 -14.70
CA ALA A 31 8.41 15.34 -15.38
C ALA A 31 7.02 14.79 -15.04
N HIS A 32 6.84 13.46 -14.99
CA HIS A 32 5.60 12.83 -14.54
C HIS A 32 5.25 13.19 -13.10
N VAL A 33 6.20 13.12 -12.17
CA VAL A 33 5.99 13.51 -10.76
C VAL A 33 5.55 14.98 -10.64
N ARG A 34 6.17 15.89 -11.41
CA ARG A 34 5.80 17.31 -11.43
C ARG A 34 4.40 17.57 -11.99
N PHE A 35 3.99 16.78 -12.98
CA PHE A 35 2.67 16.89 -13.60
C PHE A 35 1.53 16.52 -12.64
N MET A 36 1.79 15.70 -11.61
CA MET A 36 0.79 15.32 -10.62
C MET A 36 0.21 16.56 -9.93
N ALA A 37 -1.12 16.65 -9.92
CA ALA A 37 -1.87 17.71 -9.26
C ALA A 37 -3.22 17.16 -8.76
N ASP A 38 -4.00 18.05 -8.15
CA ASP A 38 -5.33 17.79 -7.64
C ASP A 38 -6.35 17.98 -8.78
N TYR A 39 -6.37 17.01 -9.71
CA TYR A 39 -7.25 17.05 -10.88
C TYR A 39 -8.58 16.36 -10.54
N PRO A 40 -9.74 16.89 -10.99
CA PRO A 40 -11.01 16.20 -10.83
C PRO A 40 -10.98 14.80 -11.45
N VAL A 41 -11.48 13.80 -10.72
CA VAL A 41 -11.50 12.40 -11.15
C VAL A 41 -12.19 12.25 -12.51
N LEU A 42 -11.54 11.53 -13.43
CA LEU A 42 -11.90 11.36 -14.85
C LEU A 42 -11.83 12.62 -15.75
N SER A 43 -11.32 13.76 -15.27
CA SER A 43 -10.96 14.86 -16.17
C SER A 43 -9.82 14.45 -17.12
N ASP A 44 -9.65 15.18 -18.24
CA ASP A 44 -8.62 14.87 -19.23
C ASP A 44 -7.20 14.84 -18.63
N ASP A 45 -6.90 15.74 -17.68
CA ASP A 45 -5.61 15.78 -17.01
C ASP A 45 -5.49 14.70 -15.93
N TRP A 46 -6.58 14.34 -15.25
CA TRP A 46 -6.60 13.17 -14.37
C TRP A 46 -6.34 11.87 -15.14
N ASN A 47 -6.93 11.72 -16.33
CA ASN A 47 -6.72 10.54 -17.18
C ASN A 47 -5.26 10.40 -17.60
N LYS A 48 -4.60 11.50 -17.97
CA LYS A 48 -3.15 11.52 -18.24
C LYS A 48 -2.34 11.19 -17.00
N MET A 49 -2.71 11.74 -15.84
CA MET A 49 -2.05 11.46 -14.57
C MET A 49 -2.20 9.98 -14.18
N ALA A 50 -3.36 9.37 -14.41
CA ALA A 50 -3.64 7.96 -14.16
C ALA A 50 -2.72 7.02 -14.96
N GLU A 51 -2.42 7.37 -16.21
CA GLU A 51 -1.45 6.62 -17.02
C GLU A 51 -0.02 6.76 -16.49
N GLN A 52 0.35 7.97 -16.07
CA GLN A 52 1.68 8.26 -15.55
C GLN A 52 1.93 7.62 -14.18
N ILE A 53 0.97 7.68 -13.26
CA ILE A 53 1.09 7.10 -11.92
C ILE A 53 1.17 5.57 -11.98
N GLY A 54 0.51 4.94 -12.97
CA GLY A 54 0.70 3.51 -13.24
C GLY A 54 2.16 3.16 -13.47
N ARG A 55 2.85 3.94 -14.32
CA ARG A 55 4.29 3.76 -14.59
C ARG A 55 5.16 4.07 -13.38
N ILE A 56 4.85 5.13 -12.62
CA ILE A 56 5.57 5.46 -11.38
C ILE A 56 5.46 4.29 -10.39
N GLY A 57 4.25 3.75 -10.18
CA GLY A 57 4.02 2.61 -9.31
C GLY A 57 4.85 1.39 -9.70
N ASP A 58 4.84 1.01 -10.98
CA ASP A 58 5.65 -0.12 -11.48
C ASP A 58 7.17 0.13 -11.29
N ILE A 59 7.65 1.37 -11.49
CA ILE A 59 9.05 1.75 -11.23
C ILE A 59 9.38 1.61 -9.75
N THR A 60 8.54 2.10 -8.83
CA THR A 60 8.80 1.99 -7.39
C THR A 60 8.87 0.53 -6.92
N GLU A 61 8.04 -0.36 -7.48
CA GLU A 61 8.07 -1.78 -7.14
C GLU A 61 9.35 -2.44 -7.66
N MET A 62 9.79 -2.08 -8.87
CA MET A 62 11.08 -2.52 -9.41
C MET A 62 12.24 -2.03 -8.55
N GLU A 63 12.30 -0.75 -8.23
CA GLU A 63 13.36 -0.14 -7.40
C GLU A 63 13.43 -0.79 -6.01
N ARG A 64 12.28 -1.11 -5.42
CA ARG A 64 12.19 -1.80 -4.14
C ARG A 64 12.86 -3.18 -4.15
N SER A 65 12.82 -3.88 -5.27
CA SER A 65 13.42 -5.22 -5.43
C SER A 65 14.94 -5.19 -5.58
N LEU A 66 15.54 -4.01 -5.78
CA LEU A 66 16.99 -3.87 -5.92
C LEU A 66 17.69 -4.16 -4.59
N PRO A 67 18.92 -4.71 -4.60
CA PRO A 67 19.69 -4.95 -3.38
C PRO A 67 19.92 -3.64 -2.61
N LYS A 68 19.55 -3.64 -1.32
CA LYS A 68 19.74 -2.49 -0.42
C LYS A 68 20.79 -2.80 0.63
N GLN A 69 21.54 -1.79 1.05
CA GLN A 69 22.34 -1.89 2.27
C GLN A 69 21.39 -1.98 3.46
N GLN A 70 21.80 -2.74 4.49
CA GLN A 70 21.03 -2.84 5.72
C GLN A 70 20.94 -1.44 6.36
N ASP A 71 19.73 -1.05 6.79
CA ASP A 71 19.43 0.25 7.40
C ASP A 71 19.67 1.48 6.51
N ALA A 72 19.75 1.30 5.19
CA ALA A 72 19.86 2.41 4.25
C ALA A 72 18.62 3.31 4.28
N THR A 73 18.86 4.61 4.35
CA THR A 73 17.83 5.65 4.21
C THR A 73 17.31 5.70 2.77
N LEU A 74 16.15 6.36 2.57
CA LEU A 74 15.61 6.59 1.23
C LEU A 74 16.62 7.32 0.31
N TRP A 75 17.44 8.20 0.89
CA TRP A 75 18.44 8.99 0.17
C TRP A 75 19.66 8.17 -0.27
N GLU A 76 19.89 7.03 0.38
CA GLU A 76 20.99 6.11 0.10
C GLU A 76 20.55 4.95 -0.82
N CYS A 77 19.26 4.61 -0.85
CA CYS A 77 18.69 3.54 -1.69
C CYS A 77 18.44 3.99 -3.14
N GLU A 78 18.58 3.13 -4.14
CA GLU A 78 18.29 3.43 -5.56
C GLU A 78 16.79 3.59 -5.91
N GLU A 79 16.02 4.26 -5.03
CA GLU A 79 14.58 4.51 -5.16
C GLU A 79 14.30 5.94 -5.66
N ILE A 80 14.73 6.22 -6.89
CA ILE A 80 14.71 7.58 -7.45
C ILE A 80 13.27 8.11 -7.65
N ALA A 81 12.30 7.24 -7.96
CA ALA A 81 10.90 7.64 -8.08
C ALA A 81 10.35 8.19 -6.75
N LEU A 82 10.62 7.48 -5.65
CA LEU A 82 10.19 7.89 -4.32
C LEU A 82 10.92 9.17 -3.87
N ARG A 83 12.22 9.30 -4.13
CA ARG A 83 12.96 10.54 -3.83
C ARG A 83 12.35 11.75 -4.53
N TYR A 84 12.01 11.65 -5.82
CA TYR A 84 11.36 12.76 -6.53
C TYR A 84 10.00 13.12 -5.95
N LEU A 85 9.20 12.13 -5.52
CA LEU A 85 7.92 12.40 -4.87
C LEU A 85 8.08 13.16 -3.55
N LEU A 86 9.10 12.81 -2.74
CA LEU A 86 9.38 13.51 -1.48
C LEU A 86 9.99 14.89 -1.72
N GLU A 87 10.98 15.01 -2.61
CA GLU A 87 11.63 16.29 -2.96
C GLU A 87 10.62 17.32 -3.48
N ASP A 88 9.70 16.91 -4.35
CA ASP A 88 8.71 17.79 -4.96
C ASP A 88 7.41 17.90 -4.11
N GLY A 89 7.39 17.35 -2.88
CA GLY A 89 6.30 17.50 -1.91
C GLY A 89 4.99 16.84 -2.32
N LYS A 90 5.04 15.76 -3.10
CA LYS A 90 3.88 15.12 -3.74
C LYS A 90 3.24 14.00 -2.91
N LEU A 91 3.88 13.53 -1.84
CA LEU A 91 3.37 12.39 -1.05
C LEU A 91 1.94 12.61 -0.51
N ASN A 92 1.69 13.74 0.15
CA ASN A 92 0.34 14.05 0.67
C ASN A 92 -0.67 14.40 -0.43
N LEU A 93 -0.20 14.84 -1.61
CA LEU A 93 -1.07 14.99 -2.78
C LEU A 93 -1.53 13.62 -3.29
N CYS A 94 -0.63 12.64 -3.37
CA CYS A 94 -0.95 11.27 -3.74
C CYS A 94 -2.05 10.68 -2.84
N LEU A 95 -1.91 10.86 -1.51
CA LEU A 95 -2.91 10.41 -0.55
C LEU A 95 -4.26 11.11 -0.75
N ARG A 96 -4.30 12.43 -0.91
CA ARG A 96 -5.55 13.18 -1.19
C ARG A 96 -6.23 12.71 -2.47
N ASN A 97 -5.47 12.56 -3.56
CA ASN A 97 -6.01 12.06 -4.82
C ASN A 97 -6.58 10.63 -4.69
N LEU A 98 -6.00 9.79 -3.82
CA LEU A 98 -6.51 8.44 -3.55
C LEU A 98 -7.83 8.45 -2.76
N VAL A 99 -7.98 9.41 -1.82
CA VAL A 99 -9.23 9.67 -1.10
C VAL A 99 -10.31 10.12 -2.06
N ASP A 100 -10.04 11.12 -2.90
CA ASP A 100 -11.00 11.64 -3.88
C ASP A 100 -11.43 10.56 -4.89
N TYR A 101 -10.48 9.71 -5.32
CA TYR A 101 -10.77 8.55 -6.15
C TYR A 101 -11.73 7.57 -5.46
N ASN A 102 -11.49 7.24 -4.18
CA ASN A 102 -12.33 6.31 -3.42
C ASN A 102 -13.76 6.84 -3.28
N ASP A 103 -13.90 8.12 -2.92
CA ASP A 103 -15.21 8.78 -2.82
C ASP A 103 -15.94 8.78 -4.16
N TYR A 104 -15.22 9.03 -5.25
CA TYR A 104 -15.77 8.97 -6.60
C TYR A 104 -16.20 7.55 -6.99
N LEU A 105 -15.36 6.54 -6.73
CA LEU A 105 -15.64 5.14 -7.02
C LEU A 105 -16.90 4.67 -6.30
N LYS A 106 -17.02 4.91 -4.99
CA LYS A 106 -18.20 4.53 -4.19
C LYS A 106 -19.48 5.14 -4.76
N ARG A 107 -19.46 6.45 -5.07
CA ARG A 107 -20.61 7.14 -5.70
C ARG A 107 -20.96 6.58 -7.07
N MET A 108 -19.98 6.12 -7.85
CA MET A 108 -20.25 5.52 -9.15
C MET A 108 -20.89 4.14 -9.01
N ILE A 109 -20.39 3.31 -8.09
CA ILE A 109 -20.94 1.98 -7.82
C ILE A 109 -22.41 2.08 -7.39
N GLU A 110 -22.75 3.05 -6.54
CA GLU A 110 -24.13 3.32 -6.13
C GLU A 110 -25.05 3.74 -7.30
N ARG A 111 -24.49 4.38 -8.33
CA ARG A 111 -25.24 4.85 -9.52
C ARG A 111 -25.45 3.77 -10.58
N GLY A 112 -24.78 2.63 -10.47
CA GLY A 112 -24.93 1.49 -11.36
C GLY A 112 -23.67 1.17 -12.18
N PRO A 113 -23.81 0.41 -13.27
CA PRO A 113 -22.68 -0.18 -13.98
C PRO A 113 -21.79 0.89 -14.64
N ILE A 114 -20.48 0.72 -14.48
CA ILE A 114 -19.45 1.60 -15.02
C ILE A 114 -18.92 0.97 -16.31
N LYS A 115 -18.62 1.78 -17.33
CA LYS A 115 -18.02 1.28 -18.58
C LYS A 115 -16.67 0.62 -18.29
N ASP A 116 -16.42 -0.54 -18.91
CA ASP A 116 -15.19 -1.32 -18.73
C ASP A 116 -13.93 -0.47 -18.95
N SER A 117 -13.91 0.34 -20.03
CA SER A 117 -12.75 1.21 -20.33
C SER A 117 -12.50 2.28 -19.26
N THR A 118 -13.55 2.76 -18.59
CA THR A 118 -13.42 3.69 -17.46
C THR A 118 -12.90 2.96 -16.23
N MET A 119 -13.40 1.75 -15.96
CA MET A 119 -12.92 0.92 -14.85
C MET A 119 -11.45 0.53 -15.02
N GLU A 120 -11.01 0.18 -16.22
CA GLU A 120 -9.59 -0.12 -16.49
C GLU A 120 -8.68 1.05 -16.17
N LEU A 121 -9.06 2.27 -16.54
CA LEU A 121 -8.28 3.48 -16.24
C LEU A 121 -8.25 3.77 -14.73
N MET A 122 -9.39 3.60 -14.07
CA MET A 122 -9.53 3.74 -12.62
C MET A 122 -8.65 2.74 -11.86
N GLN A 123 -8.65 1.48 -12.29
CA GLN A 123 -7.80 0.43 -11.71
C GLN A 123 -6.31 0.71 -11.94
N LYS A 124 -5.92 1.28 -13.10
CA LYS A 124 -4.52 1.71 -13.33
C LYS A 124 -4.09 2.80 -12.36
N PHE A 125 -4.95 3.80 -12.15
CA PHE A 125 -4.70 4.85 -11.15
C PHE A 125 -4.56 4.25 -9.75
N GLU A 126 -5.54 3.44 -9.34
CA GLU A 126 -5.59 2.79 -8.02
C GLU A 126 -4.33 1.97 -7.75
N ARG A 127 -3.98 1.07 -8.68
CA ARG A 127 -2.77 0.25 -8.56
C ARG A 127 -1.51 1.10 -8.52
N GLY A 128 -1.35 2.07 -9.43
CA GLY A 128 -0.15 2.91 -9.50
C GLY A 128 0.05 3.72 -8.23
N MET A 129 -1.02 4.35 -7.74
CA MET A 129 -1.01 5.14 -6.51
C MET A 129 -0.79 4.26 -5.29
N GLY A 130 -1.45 3.10 -5.24
CA GLY A 130 -1.32 2.10 -4.18
C GLY A 130 0.11 1.61 -4.03
N LEU A 131 0.74 1.17 -5.12
CA LEU A 131 2.14 0.72 -5.13
C LEU A 131 3.09 1.84 -4.69
N THR A 132 2.92 3.03 -5.25
CA THR A 132 3.75 4.20 -4.94
C THR A 132 3.73 4.52 -3.44
N LEU A 133 2.54 4.62 -2.84
CA LEU A 133 2.38 4.95 -1.43
C LEU A 133 2.81 3.82 -0.50
N LYS A 134 2.50 2.57 -0.86
CA LYS A 134 2.94 1.36 -0.13
C LYS A 134 4.46 1.34 0.01
N ASN A 135 5.17 1.62 -1.08
CA ASN A 135 6.62 1.59 -1.10
C ASN A 135 7.22 2.83 -0.40
N ALA A 136 6.58 3.99 -0.51
CA ALA A 136 6.99 5.20 0.21
C ALA A 136 6.99 4.99 1.73
N TRP A 137 5.91 4.44 2.30
CA TRP A 137 5.75 4.30 3.76
C TRP A 137 6.55 3.17 4.39
N LEU A 138 7.40 2.48 3.62
CA LEU A 138 8.46 1.66 4.20
C LEU A 138 9.62 2.50 4.74
N HIS A 139 9.69 3.79 4.38
CA HIS A 139 10.75 4.72 4.76
C HIS A 139 10.28 5.71 5.83
N ALA A 140 11.09 5.89 6.87
CA ALA A 140 10.78 6.78 7.99
C ALA A 140 10.55 8.23 7.52
N GLU A 141 11.34 8.70 6.56
CA GLU A 141 11.30 10.06 6.02
C GLU A 141 9.98 10.37 5.32
N ALA A 142 9.42 9.39 4.61
CA ALA A 142 8.10 9.50 3.99
C ALA A 142 7.03 9.58 5.07
N VAL A 143 7.06 8.69 6.07
CA VAL A 143 6.07 8.67 7.15
C VAL A 143 6.12 9.97 7.98
N GLN A 144 7.31 10.51 8.26
CA GLN A 144 7.49 11.76 9.00
C GLN A 144 6.83 12.97 8.35
N THR A 145 6.74 13.00 7.01
CA THR A 145 6.12 14.08 6.24
C THR A 145 4.66 13.81 5.89
N THR A 146 4.15 12.63 6.22
CA THR A 146 2.79 12.20 5.88
C THR A 146 1.76 12.86 6.79
N ASP A 147 0.62 13.24 6.20
CA ASP A 147 -0.60 13.57 6.93
C ASP A 147 -1.20 12.28 7.54
N ILE A 148 -0.70 11.91 8.72
CA ILE A 148 -1.10 10.68 9.44
C ILE A 148 -2.62 10.67 9.72
N PRO A 149 -3.26 11.75 10.22
CA PRO A 149 -4.71 11.78 10.38
C PRO A 149 -5.46 11.42 9.11
N LEU A 150 -5.08 12.00 7.96
CA LEU A 150 -5.73 11.67 6.68
C LEU A 150 -5.51 10.22 6.27
N LEU A 151 -4.31 9.66 6.48
CA LEU A 151 -4.00 8.27 6.19
C LEU A 151 -4.87 7.33 7.03
N ILE A 152 -4.95 7.57 8.34
CA ILE A 152 -5.76 6.74 9.24
C ILE A 152 -7.26 6.86 8.90
N GLU A 153 -7.75 8.05 8.58
CA GLU A 153 -9.13 8.26 8.13
C GLU A 153 -9.42 7.47 6.84
N TYR A 154 -8.49 7.51 5.90
CA TYR A 154 -8.61 6.78 4.64
C TYR A 154 -8.67 5.26 4.87
N ILE A 155 -7.74 4.70 5.66
CA ILE A 155 -7.72 3.28 6.03
C ILE A 155 -9.04 2.88 6.71
N HIS A 156 -9.50 3.69 7.68
CA HIS A 156 -10.78 3.50 8.35
C HIS A 156 -11.94 3.43 7.34
N SER A 157 -12.00 4.39 6.41
CA SER A 157 -13.09 4.49 5.43
C SER A 157 -13.20 3.29 4.50
N ILE A 158 -12.08 2.62 4.21
CA ILE A 158 -12.05 1.43 3.37
C ILE A 158 -12.44 0.20 4.18
N PHE A 159 -11.85 -0.02 5.36
CA PHE A 159 -12.22 -1.15 6.21
C PHE A 159 -13.70 -1.13 6.58
N SER A 160 -14.22 0.03 7.02
CA SER A 160 -15.63 0.19 7.36
C SER A 160 -16.51 -0.17 6.17
N TYR A 161 -16.19 0.32 4.96
CA TYR A 161 -16.96 0.00 3.76
C TYR A 161 -16.96 -1.50 3.42
N CYS A 162 -15.82 -2.18 3.55
CA CYS A 162 -15.72 -3.63 3.33
C CYS A 162 -16.57 -4.44 4.33
N LEU A 163 -16.59 -4.02 5.60
CA LEU A 163 -17.39 -4.70 6.63
C LEU A 163 -18.88 -4.44 6.47
N GLU A 164 -19.26 -3.22 6.06
CA GLU A 164 -20.65 -2.85 5.76
C GLU A 164 -21.16 -3.53 4.48
N ASN A 165 -20.26 -3.89 3.56
CA ASN A 165 -20.59 -4.51 2.27
C ASN A 165 -19.81 -5.83 2.07
N PRO A 166 -20.14 -6.93 2.76
CA PRO A 166 -19.33 -8.16 2.77
C PRO A 166 -19.10 -8.82 1.40
N ASN A 167 -20.01 -8.61 0.44
CA ASN A 167 -19.89 -9.16 -0.91
C ASN A 167 -19.05 -8.27 -1.85
N TYR A 168 -18.61 -7.09 -1.39
CA TYR A 168 -17.92 -6.11 -2.22
C TYR A 168 -16.61 -6.66 -2.84
N LEU A 169 -15.90 -7.50 -2.10
CA LEU A 169 -14.62 -8.07 -2.53
C LEU A 169 -14.75 -9.32 -3.39
N ALA A 170 -15.90 -10.02 -3.36
CA ALA A 170 -16.05 -11.32 -4.00
C ALA A 170 -15.84 -11.27 -5.53
N ASP A 171 -16.29 -10.18 -6.16
CA ASP A 171 -16.18 -9.96 -7.61
C ASP A 171 -15.11 -8.94 -7.99
N LYS A 172 -14.36 -8.40 -7.01
CA LYS A 172 -13.34 -7.37 -7.24
C LYS A 172 -12.01 -8.03 -7.61
N LYS A 173 -11.32 -7.43 -8.59
CA LYS A 173 -9.93 -7.79 -8.88
C LYS A 173 -9.05 -7.36 -7.70
N MET A 174 -8.43 -8.33 -7.04
CA MET A 174 -7.69 -8.13 -5.80
C MET A 174 -6.27 -7.56 -6.02
N ASP A 175 -5.67 -7.73 -7.20
CA ASP A 175 -4.28 -7.31 -7.45
C ASP A 175 -4.04 -5.81 -7.16
N ASN A 176 -3.38 -5.51 -6.05
CA ASN A 176 -3.04 -4.16 -5.60
C ASN A 176 -4.23 -3.19 -5.54
N CYS A 177 -5.44 -3.67 -5.22
CA CYS A 177 -6.58 -2.80 -4.94
C CYS A 177 -6.45 -2.07 -3.59
N GLN A 178 -7.27 -1.06 -3.35
CA GLN A 178 -7.28 -0.26 -2.13
C GLN A 178 -7.46 -1.14 -0.88
N GLU A 179 -8.34 -2.13 -0.94
CA GLU A 179 -8.69 -2.96 0.22
C GLU A 179 -7.54 -3.86 0.66
N ILE A 180 -6.62 -4.19 -0.25
CA ILE A 180 -5.36 -4.87 0.09
C ILE A 180 -4.28 -3.87 0.45
N THR A 181 -4.08 -2.83 -0.36
CA THR A 181 -2.96 -1.90 -0.19
C THR A 181 -3.01 -1.13 1.13
N ILE A 182 -4.19 -0.84 1.69
CA ILE A 182 -4.31 -0.23 3.03
C ILE A 182 -3.71 -1.09 4.15
N VAL A 183 -3.70 -2.42 4.00
CA VAL A 183 -3.09 -3.32 4.99
C VAL A 183 -1.58 -3.13 4.97
N HIS A 184 -1.00 -2.95 3.78
CA HIS A 184 0.42 -2.64 3.61
C HIS A 184 0.75 -1.22 4.08
N PHE A 185 -0.14 -0.24 3.87
CA PHE A 185 0.04 1.11 4.39
C PHE A 185 0.12 1.11 5.91
N LEU A 186 -0.78 0.39 6.56
CA LEU A 186 -0.78 0.25 8.01
C LEU A 186 0.47 -0.48 8.51
N LEU A 187 0.92 -1.54 7.82
CA LEU A 187 2.18 -2.19 8.17
C LEU A 187 3.37 -1.22 8.06
N GLY A 188 3.45 -0.44 6.98
CA GLY A 188 4.49 0.57 6.78
C GLY A 188 4.51 1.59 7.91
N LEU A 189 3.34 2.14 8.27
CA LEU A 189 3.19 3.03 9.42
C LEU A 189 3.64 2.37 10.73
N CYS A 190 3.18 1.14 11.00
CA CYS A 190 3.53 0.40 12.22
C CYS A 190 5.03 0.14 12.35
N LYS A 191 5.72 -0.12 11.24
CA LYS A 191 7.19 -0.32 11.23
C LYS A 191 7.97 0.94 11.57
N GLN A 192 7.35 2.11 11.43
CA GLN A 192 8.00 3.39 11.65
C GLN A 192 7.56 4.08 12.95
N LEU A 193 6.74 3.45 13.79
CA LEU A 193 6.22 4.05 15.03
C LEU A 193 7.31 4.62 15.93
N ASP A 194 8.42 3.88 16.10
CA ASP A 194 9.58 4.33 16.88
C ASP A 194 10.21 5.62 16.32
N ALA A 195 10.16 5.81 14.99
CA ALA A 195 10.75 6.95 14.30
C ALA A 195 9.84 8.20 14.25
N ILE A 196 8.52 8.05 14.45
CA ILE A 196 7.54 9.15 14.34
C ILE A 196 6.80 9.48 15.64
N ASP A 197 7.14 8.79 16.74
CA ASP A 197 6.48 8.83 18.05
C ASP A 197 5.07 8.22 18.05
N GLU A 198 4.92 7.10 18.77
CA GLU A 198 3.66 6.36 18.90
C GLU A 198 2.51 7.25 19.40
N SER A 199 2.79 8.25 20.24
CA SER A 199 1.78 9.12 20.83
C SER A 199 1.01 9.95 19.80
N ARG A 200 1.56 10.12 18.59
CA ARG A 200 0.91 10.80 17.47
C ARG A 200 -0.03 9.89 16.67
N VAL A 201 0.14 8.57 16.78
CA VAL A 201 -0.56 7.57 15.96
C VAL A 201 -1.59 6.80 16.77
N MET A 202 -1.21 6.29 17.94
CA MET A 202 -2.03 5.38 18.74
C MET A 202 -3.40 5.96 19.14
N PRO A 203 -3.53 7.26 19.51
CA PRO A 203 -4.85 7.85 19.74
C PRO A 203 -5.79 7.75 18.53
N LEU A 204 -5.26 7.93 17.31
CA LEU A 204 -6.04 7.82 16.07
C LEU A 204 -6.42 6.36 15.77
N ILE A 205 -5.52 5.41 16.05
CA ILE A 205 -5.79 3.97 15.93
C ILE A 205 -6.97 3.57 16.82
N ILE A 206 -7.02 4.07 18.05
CA ILE A 206 -8.14 3.85 18.99
C ILE A 206 -9.40 4.53 18.48
N GLU A 207 -9.34 5.85 18.20
CA GLU A 207 -10.51 6.64 17.80
C GLU A 207 -11.20 6.04 16.58
N LYS A 208 -10.42 5.60 15.60
CA LYS A 208 -10.91 5.02 14.34
C LYS A 208 -11.05 3.50 14.38
N ARG A 209 -10.85 2.88 15.55
CA ARG A 209 -10.99 1.44 15.79
C ARG A 209 -10.19 0.58 14.80
N ILE A 210 -9.03 1.06 14.35
CA ILE A 210 -8.26 0.45 13.25
C ILE A 210 -7.86 -0.99 13.59
N PHE A 211 -7.48 -1.26 14.84
CA PHE A 211 -7.12 -2.61 15.28
C PHE A 211 -8.29 -3.60 15.11
N SER A 212 -9.48 -3.26 15.62
CA SER A 212 -10.69 -4.07 15.49
C SER A 212 -11.09 -4.27 14.03
N LEU A 213 -11.09 -3.18 13.26
CA LEU A 213 -11.44 -3.18 11.84
C LEU A 213 -10.49 -4.07 11.02
N LEU A 214 -9.19 -3.98 11.25
CA LEU A 214 -8.21 -4.86 10.60
C LEU A 214 -8.44 -6.32 10.98
N ALA A 215 -8.61 -6.64 12.27
CA ALA A 215 -8.82 -8.01 12.71
C ALA A 215 -10.06 -8.64 12.06
N MET A 216 -11.18 -7.90 12.02
CA MET A 216 -12.41 -8.33 11.35
C MET A 216 -12.19 -8.49 9.84
N HIS A 217 -11.58 -7.50 9.18
CA HIS A 217 -11.30 -7.55 7.75
C HIS A 217 -10.47 -8.77 7.35
N LEU A 218 -9.39 -9.06 8.08
CA LEU A 218 -8.55 -10.24 7.83
C LEU A 218 -9.33 -11.53 8.05
N SER A 219 -10.12 -11.63 9.12
CA SER A 219 -10.89 -12.84 9.43
C SER A 219 -11.97 -13.13 8.39
N MET A 220 -12.66 -12.11 7.88
CA MET A 220 -13.74 -12.26 6.91
C MET A 220 -13.22 -12.60 5.52
N ASN A 221 -12.03 -12.13 5.17
CA ASN A 221 -11.46 -12.22 3.82
C ASN A 221 -10.23 -13.12 3.74
N ILE A 222 -10.00 -13.97 4.74
CA ILE A 222 -8.85 -14.87 4.85
C ILE A 222 -8.58 -15.67 3.56
N HIS A 223 -9.63 -16.23 2.94
CA HIS A 223 -9.54 -17.00 1.72
C HIS A 223 -9.09 -16.17 0.49
N LEU A 224 -9.43 -14.88 0.46
CA LEU A 224 -8.98 -13.97 -0.60
C LEU A 224 -7.54 -13.50 -0.36
N LEU A 225 -7.18 -13.26 0.90
CA LEU A 225 -5.89 -12.70 1.30
C LEU A 225 -4.76 -13.74 1.42
N THR A 226 -5.10 -15.04 1.37
CA THR A 226 -4.13 -16.16 1.39
C THR A 226 -3.66 -16.55 -0.01
N VAL A 227 -4.44 -16.25 -1.04
CA VAL A 227 -4.14 -16.59 -2.43
C VAL A 227 -3.41 -15.42 -3.09
N SER A 228 -2.12 -15.25 -2.80
CA SER A 228 -1.29 -14.28 -3.53
C SER A 228 -0.64 -14.95 -4.75
N PRO A 229 -0.87 -14.46 -5.99
CA PRO A 229 -0.27 -15.02 -7.21
C PRO A 229 1.26 -14.93 -7.24
N ASP A 230 1.84 -13.94 -6.56
CA ASP A 230 3.26 -13.55 -6.65
C ASP A 230 4.04 -13.80 -5.35
N SER A 231 4.07 -15.07 -4.93
CA SER A 231 5.15 -15.82 -4.23
C SER A 231 6.07 -15.20 -3.14
N GLN A 232 5.92 -14.00 -2.58
CA GLN A 232 6.84 -13.52 -1.51
C GLN A 232 6.21 -13.34 -0.12
N SER A 233 4.92 -13.08 0.01
CA SER A 233 4.16 -13.21 1.27
C SER A 233 2.68 -13.04 1.00
N ALA A 234 1.83 -13.90 1.55
CA ALA A 234 0.38 -13.70 1.49
C ALA A 234 -0.03 -12.38 2.16
N ASP A 235 -1.01 -11.65 1.63
CA ASP A 235 -1.44 -10.35 2.18
C ASP A 235 -1.97 -10.48 3.61
N ILE A 236 -2.50 -11.65 3.97
CA ILE A 236 -2.87 -11.95 5.36
C ILE A 236 -1.65 -11.89 6.30
N ALA A 237 -0.45 -12.29 5.84
CA ALA A 237 0.78 -12.25 6.64
C ALA A 237 1.14 -10.80 7.02
N VAL A 238 0.97 -9.88 6.08
CA VAL A 238 1.18 -8.44 6.26
C VAL A 238 0.21 -7.90 7.31
N GLY A 239 -1.07 -8.28 7.23
CA GLY A 239 -2.08 -7.86 8.18
C GLY A 239 -1.84 -8.37 9.60
N VAL A 240 -1.49 -9.66 9.76
CA VAL A 240 -1.21 -10.18 11.11
C VAL A 240 0.10 -9.62 11.69
N GLU A 241 1.08 -9.28 10.85
CA GLU A 241 2.28 -8.57 11.28
C GLU A 241 1.94 -7.15 11.77
N ALA A 242 1.08 -6.43 11.06
CA ALA A 242 0.61 -5.11 11.50
C ALA A 242 -0.13 -5.18 12.85
N LEU A 243 -1.00 -6.18 13.04
CA LEU A 243 -1.65 -6.43 14.35
C LEU A 243 -0.62 -6.72 15.44
N ALA A 244 0.40 -7.54 15.15
CA ALA A 244 1.44 -7.88 16.12
C ALA A 244 2.28 -6.66 16.52
N LEU A 245 2.62 -5.78 15.58
CA LEU A 245 3.32 -4.53 15.86
C LEU A 245 2.47 -3.60 16.73
N LEU A 246 1.17 -3.45 16.42
CA LEU A 246 0.26 -2.67 17.27
C LEU A 246 0.19 -3.25 18.70
N CYS A 247 0.09 -4.58 18.84
CA CYS A 247 0.11 -5.24 20.14
C CYS A 247 1.44 -5.06 20.91
N ALA A 248 2.54 -4.76 20.21
CA ALA A 248 3.86 -4.57 20.82
C ALA A 248 4.04 -3.18 21.43
N THR A 249 3.26 -2.18 21.00
CA THR A 249 3.35 -0.78 21.49
C THR A 249 3.07 -0.65 22.99
N GLU A 250 3.64 0.36 23.63
CA GLU A 250 3.45 0.57 25.08
C GLU A 250 2.00 0.94 25.41
N ASP A 251 1.37 1.76 24.55
CA ASP A 251 -0.03 2.14 24.69
C ASP A 251 -0.96 0.93 24.64
N PHE A 252 -0.78 0.01 23.67
CA PHE A 252 -1.59 -1.21 23.60
C PHE A 252 -1.37 -2.11 24.83
N GLN A 253 -0.12 -2.31 25.24
CA GLN A 253 0.19 -3.14 26.42
C GLN A 253 -0.48 -2.60 27.69
N SER A 254 -0.58 -1.27 27.81
CA SER A 254 -1.20 -0.58 28.94
C SER A 254 -2.72 -0.53 28.87
N HIS A 255 -3.30 -0.48 27.67
CA HIS A 255 -4.71 -0.18 27.43
C HIS A 255 -5.39 -1.14 26.41
N SER A 256 -5.02 -2.42 26.44
CA SER A 256 -5.50 -3.43 25.47
C SER A 256 -7.02 -3.55 25.32
N ASP A 257 -7.78 -3.20 26.35
CA ASP A 257 -9.25 -3.18 26.38
C ASP A 257 -9.85 -2.10 25.46
N ARG A 258 -9.10 -1.04 25.14
CA ARG A 258 -9.51 -0.01 24.18
C ARG A 258 -9.38 -0.48 22.73
N TYR A 259 -8.56 -1.49 22.49
CA TYR A 259 -8.29 -2.03 21.15
C TYR A 259 -9.07 -3.32 20.89
N VAL A 260 -9.14 -4.21 21.87
CA VAL A 260 -10.02 -5.40 21.81
C VAL A 260 -11.36 -5.00 22.46
N ASP A 261 -12.10 -4.19 21.71
CA ASP A 261 -13.22 -3.39 22.22
C ASP A 261 -14.59 -4.09 22.15
N SER A 262 -14.68 -5.25 21.51
CA SER A 262 -15.95 -5.95 21.31
C SER A 262 -15.79 -7.48 21.17
N ARG A 263 -16.90 -8.21 21.31
CA ARG A 263 -16.93 -9.67 21.14
C ARG A 263 -16.66 -10.09 19.70
N GLU A 264 -17.03 -9.24 18.75
CA GLU A 264 -16.77 -9.43 17.32
C GLU A 264 -15.26 -9.38 17.07
N THR A 265 -14.55 -8.41 17.66
CA THR A 265 -13.08 -8.34 17.61
C THR A 265 -12.43 -9.58 18.24
N GLU A 266 -12.90 -10.01 19.41
CA GLU A 266 -12.42 -11.26 20.03
C GLU A 266 -12.67 -12.49 19.13
N SER A 267 -13.85 -12.57 18.51
CA SER A 267 -14.19 -13.68 17.61
C SER A 267 -13.30 -13.68 16.37
N ALA A 268 -13.09 -12.52 15.75
CA ALA A 268 -12.22 -12.36 14.58
C ALA A 268 -10.79 -12.81 14.88
N LEU A 269 -10.24 -12.42 16.03
CA LEU A 269 -8.90 -12.84 16.47
C LEU A 269 -8.80 -14.36 16.71
N LEU A 270 -9.86 -14.99 17.24
CA LEU A 270 -9.91 -16.43 17.42
C LEU A 270 -10.02 -17.17 16.07
N THR A 271 -10.82 -16.65 15.13
CA THR A 271 -10.89 -17.16 13.76
C THR A 271 -9.54 -17.07 13.07
N LEU A 272 -8.85 -15.93 13.14
CA LEU A 272 -7.50 -15.77 12.59
C LEU A 272 -6.50 -16.75 13.19
N ARG A 273 -6.64 -17.08 14.49
CA ARG A 273 -5.82 -18.11 15.11
C ARG A 273 -6.03 -19.44 14.42
N ASP A 274 -7.29 -19.88 14.40
CA ASP A 274 -7.67 -21.24 13.99
C ASP A 274 -7.48 -21.47 12.49
N GLU A 275 -7.65 -20.44 11.66
CA GLU A 275 -7.62 -20.57 10.21
C GLU A 275 -6.28 -20.18 9.55
N TYR A 276 -5.39 -19.47 10.26
CA TYR A 276 -4.11 -19.03 9.69
C TYR A 276 -2.92 -19.13 10.64
N LEU A 277 -3.03 -18.58 11.86
CA LEU A 277 -1.85 -18.44 12.73
C LEU A 277 -1.34 -19.79 13.26
N GLU A 278 -2.19 -20.80 13.48
CA GLU A 278 -1.73 -22.12 13.92
C GLU A 278 -0.73 -22.73 12.93
N ASP A 279 -1.02 -22.66 11.64
CA ASP A 279 -0.13 -23.14 10.57
C ASP A 279 1.06 -22.20 10.36
N ALA A 280 0.81 -20.89 10.24
CA ALA A 280 1.85 -19.91 9.97
C ALA A 280 2.93 -19.86 11.07
N THR A 281 2.54 -20.10 12.32
CA THR A 281 3.47 -20.10 13.46
C THR A 281 4.10 -21.46 13.72
N ALA A 282 3.96 -22.44 12.81
CA ALA A 282 4.82 -23.63 12.80
C ALA A 282 6.30 -23.23 12.60
N ASP A 283 6.54 -22.18 11.82
CA ASP A 283 7.84 -21.52 11.69
C ASP A 283 8.19 -20.73 12.97
N GLU A 284 9.39 -20.97 13.50
CA GLU A 284 9.83 -20.39 14.77
C GLU A 284 10.09 -18.88 14.69
N ASP A 285 10.60 -18.39 13.57
CA ASP A 285 10.91 -16.97 13.38
C ASP A 285 9.63 -16.17 13.16
N VAL A 286 8.67 -16.74 12.40
CA VAL A 286 7.32 -16.18 12.31
C VAL A 286 6.66 -16.14 13.69
N ARG A 287 6.75 -17.22 14.47
CA ARG A 287 6.18 -17.28 15.83
C ARG A 287 6.79 -16.23 16.77
N LYS A 288 8.09 -15.98 16.69
CA LYS A 288 8.77 -14.93 17.48
C LYS A 288 8.25 -13.55 17.10
N ARG A 289 8.17 -13.24 15.81
CA ARG A 289 7.67 -11.95 15.31
C ARG A 289 6.21 -11.70 15.69
N LEU A 290 5.35 -12.72 15.62
CA LEU A 290 3.93 -12.60 15.94
C LEU A 290 3.61 -12.76 17.44
N ARG A 291 4.63 -12.90 18.30
CA ARG A 291 4.45 -13.21 19.72
C ARG A 291 3.50 -12.24 20.46
N PRO A 292 3.58 -10.91 20.28
CA PRO A 292 2.68 -9.97 20.97
C PRO A 292 1.20 -10.27 20.68
N LEU A 293 0.85 -10.51 19.41
CA LEU A 293 -0.52 -10.88 19.00
C LEU A 293 -0.96 -12.22 19.60
N LEU A 294 -0.08 -13.23 19.57
CA LEU A 294 -0.38 -14.55 20.12
C LEU A 294 -0.67 -14.49 21.63
N ASP A 295 0.04 -13.65 22.37
CA ASP A 295 -0.19 -13.49 23.81
C ASP A 295 -1.53 -12.80 24.10
N VAL A 296 -1.97 -11.86 23.26
CA VAL A 296 -3.32 -11.27 23.33
C VAL A 296 -4.40 -12.34 23.08
N ILE A 297 -4.26 -13.13 22.02
CA ILE A 297 -5.21 -14.20 21.66
C ILE A 297 -5.32 -15.25 22.79
N ARG A 298 -4.20 -15.61 23.42
CA ARG A 298 -4.21 -16.54 24.57
C ARG A 298 -5.00 -15.97 25.74
N ARG A 299 -4.82 -14.68 26.07
CA ARG A 299 -5.58 -14.02 27.15
C ARG A 299 -7.09 -14.05 26.87
N ILE A 300 -7.51 -13.83 25.63
CA ILE A 300 -8.92 -13.92 25.22
C ILE A 300 -9.46 -15.33 25.45
N LYS A 301 -8.71 -16.37 25.04
CA LYS A 301 -9.11 -17.77 25.21
C LYS A 301 -9.33 -18.15 26.68
N HIS A 302 -8.53 -17.61 27.60
CA HIS A 302 -8.63 -17.88 29.04
C HIS A 302 -9.76 -17.11 29.75
N ARG A 303 -10.39 -16.12 29.10
CA ARG A 303 -11.54 -15.38 29.65
C ARG A 303 -12.88 -16.06 29.34
N LYS A 304 -12.92 -16.97 28.37
CA LYS A 304 -14.09 -17.81 28.04
C LYS A 304 -14.07 -19.08 28.88
#